data_AF-A0A2V4VQJ4-F1
#
_entry.id   AF-A0A2V4VQJ4-F1
#
_cell.length_a   1.000
_cell.length_b   1.000
_cell.length_c   1.000
_cell.angle_alpha   90.00
_cell.angle_beta   90.00
_cell.angle_gamma   90.00
#
_symmetry.space_group_name_H-M   'P 1'
#
loop_
_entity.id
_entity.type
_entity.pdbx_description
1 polymer ?
#
loop_
_entity_poly.entity_id
_entity_poly.type
_entity_poly.pdbx_seq_one_letter_code
_entity_poly.pdbx_strand_id
1 'polypeptide(L)'
;MGTRRVQSYPLVRIYNSTPYNAFGKVEYVSFFCSDDNYVVQRDESWQASSRGVCLVKRITATVRTPYGNIEAEPYTSSGTSYSQFAIIQVGPNQFKITRVVGTPRRRCRK
;
A
#
# COMPACT_ATOMS: atom_id res chain seq x y z
N MET A 1 -7.48 34.02 9.57
CA MET A 1 -7.03 33.38 8.31
C MET A 1 -7.35 31.90 8.39
N GLY A 2 -8.40 31.44 7.69
CA GLY A 2 -8.84 30.04 7.74
C GLY A 2 -7.81 29.13 7.08
N THR A 3 -7.34 28.12 7.81
CA THR A 3 -6.48 27.07 7.26
C THR A 3 -7.26 26.34 6.17
N ARG A 4 -6.94 26.66 4.91
CA ARG A 4 -7.43 25.95 3.72
C ARG A 4 -6.99 24.51 3.91
N ARG A 5 -7.89 23.63 4.35
CA ARG A 5 -7.63 22.18 4.42
C ARG A 5 -7.41 21.73 2.99
N VAL A 6 -6.16 21.73 2.54
CA VAL A 6 -5.78 21.04 1.31
C VAL A 6 -6.26 19.62 1.53
N GLN A 7 -7.21 19.18 0.71
CA GLN A 7 -7.88 17.90 0.83
C GLN A 7 -6.89 16.79 0.41
N SER A 8 -5.86 16.60 1.22
CA SER A 8 -4.84 15.59 1.01
C SER A 8 -5.43 14.25 1.40
N TYR A 9 -5.29 13.27 0.50
CA TYR A 9 -5.56 11.90 0.86
C TYR A 9 -4.58 11.46 1.96
N PRO A 10 -4.97 10.52 2.83
CA PRO A 10 -4.06 9.99 3.82
C PRO A 10 -2.86 9.32 3.14
N LEU A 11 -1.68 9.43 3.77
CA LEU A 11 -0.45 8.81 3.26
C LEU A 11 -0.65 7.32 3.02
N VAL A 12 -0.08 6.84 1.91
CA VAL A 12 -0.12 5.42 1.57
C VAL A 12 0.69 4.64 2.60
N ARG A 13 0.12 3.56 3.12
CA ARG A 13 0.77 2.61 4.01
C ARG A 13 0.67 1.22 3.41
N ILE A 14 1.81 0.55 3.34
CA ILE A 14 1.92 -0.82 2.86
C ILE A 14 2.40 -1.68 4.01
N TYR A 15 1.55 -2.60 4.46
CA TYR A 15 1.86 -3.59 5.46
C TYR A 15 2.45 -4.83 4.78
N ASN A 16 3.59 -5.30 5.26
CA ASN A 16 4.12 -6.58 4.83
C ASN A 16 3.70 -7.66 5.83
N SER A 17 2.66 -8.41 5.49
CA SER A 17 2.16 -9.52 6.32
C SER A 17 2.75 -10.85 5.89
N THR A 18 3.91 -10.83 5.23
CA THR A 18 4.66 -12.01 4.80
C THR A 18 5.93 -12.16 5.62
N PRO A 19 6.45 -13.38 5.81
CA PRO A 19 7.68 -13.61 6.57
C PRO A 19 8.96 -13.20 5.80
N TYR A 20 8.81 -12.50 4.67
CA TYR A 20 9.87 -12.18 3.72
C TYR A 20 9.95 -10.68 3.49
N ASN A 21 11.10 -10.19 3.04
CA ASN A 21 11.24 -8.77 2.67
C ASN A 21 10.58 -8.53 1.31
N ALA A 22 9.92 -7.38 1.16
CA ALA A 22 9.27 -7.01 -0.08
C ALA A 22 9.72 -5.61 -0.55
N PHE A 23 9.74 -5.42 -1.86
CA PHE A 23 10.00 -4.13 -2.48
C PHE A 23 9.10 -3.93 -3.68
N GLY A 24 8.85 -2.69 -4.07
CA GLY A 24 7.92 -2.43 -5.15
C GLY A 24 7.72 -0.95 -5.40
N LYS A 25 6.64 -0.64 -6.12
CA LYS A 25 6.32 0.72 -6.56
C LYS A 25 4.84 1.02 -6.35
N VAL A 26 4.55 2.21 -5.83
CA VAL A 26 3.21 2.81 -5.78
C VAL A 26 3.09 3.79 -6.93
N GLU A 27 2.19 3.50 -7.86
CA GLU A 27 1.92 4.32 -9.03
C GLU A 27 0.65 5.12 -8.84
N TYR A 28 0.71 6.41 -9.16
CA TYR A 28 -0.42 7.33 -9.06
C TYR A 28 -1.06 7.62 -10.42
N VAL A 29 -2.32 8.08 -10.43
CA VAL A 29 -3.09 8.27 -11.68
C VAL A 29 -2.61 9.45 -12.53
N SER A 30 -2.07 10.50 -11.92
CA SER A 30 -1.74 11.75 -12.61
C SER A 30 -0.25 11.88 -12.89
N PHE A 31 0.11 12.41 -14.05
CA PHE A 31 1.50 12.71 -14.44
C PHE A 31 2.18 13.72 -13.50
N PHE A 32 1.41 14.57 -12.82
CA PHE A 32 1.93 15.52 -11.84
C PHE A 32 2.26 14.87 -10.49
N CYS A 33 2.00 13.58 -10.32
CA CYS A 33 2.31 12.82 -9.13
C CYS A 33 3.58 12.00 -9.35
N SER A 34 4.54 12.12 -8.44
CA SER A 34 5.72 11.25 -8.44
C SER A 34 5.35 9.91 -7.85
N ASP A 35 5.66 8.84 -8.56
CA ASP A 35 5.50 7.48 -8.05
C ASP A 35 6.51 7.21 -6.92
N ASP A 36 6.10 6.42 -5.93
CA ASP A 36 6.96 6.08 -4.79
C ASP A 36 7.51 4.66 -4.93
N ASN A 37 8.82 4.52 -4.89
CA ASN A 37 9.45 3.21 -4.69
C ASN A 37 9.53 2.93 -3.18
N TYR A 38 9.29 1.67 -2.80
CA TYR A 38 9.31 1.28 -1.41
C TYR A 38 10.05 -0.04 -1.19
N VAL A 39 10.60 -0.18 0.01
CA VAL A 39 11.14 -1.41 0.56
C VAL A 39 10.56 -1.56 1.95
N VAL A 40 10.08 -2.75 2.28
CA VAL A 40 9.46 -3.06 3.56
C VAL A 40 10.00 -4.41 4.06
N GLN A 41 10.50 -4.46 5.29
CA GLN A 41 10.97 -5.70 5.87
C GLN A 41 9.81 -6.62 6.24
N ARG A 42 10.12 -7.88 6.55
CA ARG A 42 9.13 -8.84 7.07
C ARG A 42 8.41 -8.25 8.29
N ASP A 43 7.10 -8.47 8.37
CA ASP A 43 6.23 -8.01 9.48
C ASP A 43 6.27 -6.51 9.78
N GLU A 44 6.84 -5.70 8.89
CA GLU A 44 6.91 -4.25 9.01
C GLU A 44 5.92 -3.53 8.09
N SER A 45 5.85 -2.22 8.22
CA SER A 45 5.06 -1.37 7.33
C SER A 45 5.89 -0.23 6.78
N TRP A 46 5.72 0.04 5.50
CA TRP A 46 6.22 1.25 4.86
C TRP A 46 5.13 2.32 4.79
N GLN A 47 5.54 3.59 4.86
CA GLN A 47 4.66 4.74 4.70
C GLN A 47 5.25 5.71 3.69
N ALA A 48 4.43 6.18 2.77
CA ALA A 48 4.80 7.22 1.81
C ALA A 48 5.13 8.54 2.53
N SER A 49 6.14 9.24 2.05
CA SER A 49 6.52 10.56 2.56
C SER A 49 5.49 11.63 2.19
N SER A 50 4.85 11.51 1.03
CA SER A 50 3.82 12.42 0.55
C SER A 50 2.83 11.72 -0.37
N ARG A 51 1.63 12.29 -0.51
CA ARG A 51 0.59 11.81 -1.44
C ARG A 51 -0.20 12.97 -2.03
N GLY A 52 -0.47 14.01 -1.23
CA GLY A 52 -1.27 15.15 -1.65
C GLY A 52 -2.65 14.70 -2.15
N VAL A 53 -3.03 15.17 -3.34
CA VAL A 53 -4.31 14.86 -3.99
C VAL A 53 -4.22 13.67 -4.96
N CYS A 54 -3.13 12.92 -4.94
CA CYS A 54 -2.87 11.84 -5.88
C CYS A 54 -3.62 10.55 -5.50
N LEU A 55 -4.42 10.05 -6.44
CA LEU A 55 -5.10 8.76 -6.33
C LEU A 55 -4.13 7.63 -6.68
N VAL A 56 -4.17 6.55 -5.91
CA VAL A 56 -3.35 5.36 -6.17
C VAL A 56 -3.96 4.62 -7.35
N LYS A 57 -3.16 4.37 -8.39
CA LYS A 57 -3.57 3.62 -9.59
C LYS A 57 -3.17 2.16 -9.46
N ARG A 58 -1.89 1.91 -9.17
CA ARG A 58 -1.32 0.56 -9.15
C ARG A 58 -0.30 0.45 -8.04
N ILE A 59 -0.21 -0.72 -7.41
CA ILE A 59 0.86 -1.07 -6.48
C ILE A 59 1.43 -2.39 -6.94
N THR A 60 2.74 -2.44 -7.14
CA THR A 60 3.50 -3.66 -7.43
C THR A 60 4.31 -4.06 -6.21
N ALA A 61 4.54 -5.37 -6.04
CA ALA A 61 5.42 -5.89 -5.00
C ALA A 61 6.16 -7.12 -5.51
N THR A 62 7.43 -7.20 -5.18
CA THR A 62 8.28 -8.36 -5.36
C THR A 62 8.76 -8.81 -3.99
N VAL A 63 8.46 -10.05 -3.65
CA VAL A 63 8.80 -10.68 -2.36
C VAL A 63 10.10 -11.47 -2.53
N ARG A 64 11.08 -11.19 -1.67
CA ARG A 64 12.40 -11.85 -1.66
C ARG A 64 12.32 -13.09 -0.78
N THR A 65 12.14 -14.25 -1.40
CA THR A 65 12.15 -15.53 -0.70
C THR A 65 13.51 -16.24 -0.83
N PRO A 66 13.81 -17.25 0.01
CA PRO A 66 15.01 -18.08 -0.15
C PRO A 66 15.09 -18.79 -1.52
N TYR A 67 13.96 -18.99 -2.19
CA TYR A 67 13.86 -19.64 -3.50
C TYR A 67 13.98 -18.65 -4.67
N GLY A 68 14.10 -17.35 -4.38
CA GLY A 68 14.20 -16.29 -5.37
C GLY A 68 13.18 -15.17 -5.17
N ASN A 69 13.20 -14.23 -6.11
CA ASN A 69 12.29 -13.09 -6.14
C ASN A 69 10.98 -13.50 -6.82
N ILE A 70 9.88 -13.40 -6.08
CA ILE A 70 8.54 -13.73 -6.59
C ILE A 70 7.75 -12.44 -6.73
N GLU A 71 7.21 -12.19 -7.92
CA GLU A 71 6.31 -11.07 -8.14
C GLU A 71 4.93 -11.38 -7.56
N ALA A 72 4.42 -10.49 -6.69
CA ALA A 72 3.09 -10.59 -6.14
C ALA A 72 2.05 -10.08 -7.15
N GLU A 73 0.82 -10.60 -7.07
CA GLU A 73 -0.31 -10.07 -7.84
C GLU A 73 -0.52 -8.58 -7.46
N PRO A 74 -0.37 -7.65 -8.42
CA PRO A 74 -0.41 -6.23 -8.14
C PRO A 74 -1.83 -5.77 -7.85
N TYR A 75 -1.97 -4.78 -6.98
CA TYR A 75 -3.24 -4.07 -6.83
C TYR A 75 -3.37 -3.08 -7.98
N THR A 76 -4.46 -3.12 -8.75
CA THR A 76 -4.74 -2.18 -9.83
C THR A 76 -6.14 -1.58 -9.68
N SER A 77 -6.27 -0.28 -9.93
CA SER A 77 -7.52 0.46 -9.90
C SER A 77 -7.50 1.61 -10.91
N SER A 78 -8.67 2.17 -11.21
CA SER A 78 -8.78 3.42 -11.99
C SER A 78 -8.38 4.67 -11.21
N GLY A 79 -7.98 4.53 -9.94
CA GLY A 79 -7.69 5.62 -9.02
C GLY A 79 -8.48 5.50 -7.74
N THR A 80 -7.81 5.21 -6.63
CA THR A 80 -8.46 5.10 -5.31
C THR A 80 -7.94 6.10 -4.29
N SER A 81 -8.86 6.54 -3.42
CA SER A 81 -8.58 7.32 -2.21
C SER A 81 -8.16 6.44 -1.02
N TYR A 82 -8.25 5.11 -1.14
CA TYR A 82 -7.75 4.19 -0.13
C TYR A 82 -6.26 4.44 0.11
N SER A 83 -5.84 4.31 1.37
CA SER A 83 -4.47 4.59 1.81
C SER A 83 -3.77 3.39 2.42
N GLN A 84 -4.49 2.32 2.77
CA GLN A 84 -3.90 1.18 3.46
C GLN A 84 -3.98 -0.07 2.59
N PHE A 85 -2.83 -0.68 2.38
CA PHE A 85 -2.65 -1.88 1.58
C PHE A 85 -1.78 -2.88 2.33
N ALA A 86 -1.97 -4.17 2.08
CA ALA A 86 -1.19 -5.23 2.68
C ALA A 86 -0.72 -6.20 1.61
N ILE A 87 0.54 -6.63 1.72
CA ILE A 87 1.11 -7.75 0.99
C ILE A 87 0.80 -9.00 1.83
N ILE A 88 0.02 -9.90 1.26
CA ILE A 88 -0.40 -11.14 1.90
C ILE A 88 0.09 -12.35 1.11
N GLN A 89 0.35 -13.44 1.80
CA GLN A 89 0.59 -14.74 1.17
C GLN A 89 -0.75 -15.47 1.00
N VAL A 90 -1.08 -15.85 -0.23
CA VAL A 90 -2.34 -16.54 -0.56
C VAL A 90 -2.13 -18.02 -0.86
N GLY A 91 -0.88 -18.44 -1.09
CA GLY A 91 -0.52 -19.83 -1.33
C GLY A 91 1.00 -20.04 -1.22
N PRO A 92 1.48 -21.27 -1.46
CA PRO A 92 2.92 -21.53 -1.54
C PRO A 92 3.53 -20.69 -2.65
N ASN A 93 4.48 -19.82 -2.32
CA ASN A 93 5.12 -18.92 -3.28
C ASN A 93 4.14 -18.04 -4.08
N GLN A 94 2.96 -17.76 -3.53
CA GLN A 94 1.96 -16.89 -4.14
C GLN A 94 1.63 -15.75 -3.19
N PHE A 95 1.84 -14.53 -3.67
CA PHE A 95 1.64 -13.31 -2.92
C PHE A 95 0.67 -12.39 -3.65
N LYS A 96 -0.09 -11.60 -2.90
CA LYS A 96 -1.07 -10.66 -3.44
C LYS A 96 -1.07 -9.38 -2.63
N ILE A 97 -1.31 -8.26 -3.31
CA ILE A 97 -1.58 -6.98 -2.66
C ILE A 97 -3.09 -6.81 -2.52
N THR A 98 -3.55 -6.55 -1.30
CA THR A 98 -4.95 -6.27 -1.02
C THR A 98 -5.13 -4.97 -0.25
N ARG A 99 -6.31 -4.36 -0.36
CA ARG A 99 -6.67 -3.21 0.47
C ARG A 99 -6.94 -3.66 1.89
N VAL A 100 -6.49 -2.88 2.87
CA VAL A 100 -6.88 -3.09 4.27
C VAL A 100 -8.18 -2.33 4.51
N VAL A 101 -9.25 -3.07 4.78
CA VAL A 101 -10.52 -2.50 5.22
C VAL A 101 -10.58 -2.55 6.73
N GLY A 102 -10.47 -1.40 7.38
CA GLY A 102 -10.73 -1.32 8.81
C GLY A 102 -12.18 -1.71 9.08
N THR A 103 -12.41 -2.73 9.91
CA THR A 103 -13.74 -2.97 10.46
C THR A 103 -14.11 -1.72 11.27
N PRO A 104 -15.29 -1.09 11.07
CA PRO A 104 -15.71 -0.01 11.94
C PRO A 104 -15.67 -0.53 13.37
N ARG A 105 -14.82 0.08 14.21
CA ARG A 105 -14.78 -0.22 15.65
C ARG A 105 -16.21 -0.04 16.15
N ARG A 106 -16.91 -1.13 16.43
CA ARG A 106 -18.14 -1.08 17.21
C ARG A 106 -17.73 -0.46 18.55
N ARG A 107 -18.05 0.81 18.76
CA ARG A 107 -17.99 1.41 20.09
C ARG A 107 -18.95 0.58 20.95
N CYS A 108 -18.43 -0.35 21.75
CA CYS A 108 -19.16 -0.74 22.95
C CYS A 108 -19.29 0.53 23.78
N ARG A 109 -20.47 1.17 23.71
CA ARG A 109 -20.92 2.08 24.75
C ARG A 109 -20.93 1.24 26.04
N LYS A 110 -20.07 1.61 26.98
CA LYS A 110 -20.26 1.24 28.38
C LYS A 110 -21.51 1.91 28.91
#